data_AF-A0A6L2PV94-F1
#
_entry.id   AF-A0A6L2PV94-F1
#
_cell.length_a   1.000
_cell.length_b   1.000
_cell.length_c   1.000
_cell.angle_alpha   90.00
_cell.angle_beta   90.00
_cell.angle_gamma   90.00
#
_symmetry.space_group_name_H-M   'P 1'
#
loop_
_entity.id
_entity.type
_entity.pdbx_description
1 polymer ?
#
loop_
_entity_poly.entity_id
_entity_poly.type
_entity_poly.pdbx_seq_one_letter_code
_entity_poly.pdbx_strand_id
1 'polypeptide(L)'
;MLARADADALFTTVYAGDFGTNSDGSVFRASALGQVLDTEELGIPCSASLPMDESGETFPYCFVADETFPLKVSLMRRYPRRMPTNKRRIFNYRLSGARECVECAFGILTATFKISEGPICCKKETVILIVKAFVLLHNFIRIREGVFWEIGESFAVHPSAIPPEHEDDGRQR
;
A
#
# COMPACT_ATOMS: atom_id res chain seq x y z
N MET A 1 2.20 9.02 -9.41
CA MET A 1 0.86 9.14 -8.77
C MET A 1 0.93 8.36 -7.49
N LEU A 2 0.43 8.88 -6.38
CA LEU A 2 0.29 8.11 -5.14
C LEU A 2 -1.17 7.74 -4.95
N ALA A 3 -1.42 6.54 -4.42
CA ALA A 3 -2.75 6.12 -4.06
C ALA A 3 -2.73 5.25 -2.81
N ARG A 4 -3.85 5.31 -2.08
CA ARG A 4 -4.18 4.43 -0.97
C ARG A 4 -5.43 3.65 -1.38
N ALA A 5 -5.40 2.34 -1.20
CA ALA A 5 -6.54 1.47 -1.41
C ALA A 5 -6.77 0.58 -0.18
N ASP A 6 -7.99 0.14 0.02
CA ASP A 6 -8.33 -0.89 1.01
C ASP A 6 -8.25 -2.31 0.41
N ALA A 7 -8.55 -3.32 1.23
CA ALA A 7 -8.54 -4.73 0.84
C ALA A 7 -9.55 -5.05 -0.26
N ASP A 8 -10.61 -4.25 -0.40
CA ASP A 8 -11.63 -4.38 -1.43
C ASP A 8 -11.27 -3.63 -2.72
N ALA A 9 -9.99 -3.26 -2.86
CA ALA A 9 -9.48 -2.53 -4.01
C ALA A 9 -10.23 -1.21 -4.27
N LEU A 10 -10.84 -0.60 -3.25
CA LEU A 10 -11.41 0.75 -3.34
C LEU A 10 -10.32 1.77 -3.04
N PHE A 11 -10.20 2.78 -3.89
CA PHE A 11 -9.28 3.88 -3.66
C PHE A 11 -9.84 4.80 -2.59
N THR A 12 -9.15 4.94 -1.47
CA THR A 12 -9.54 5.82 -0.37
C THR A 12 -8.85 7.18 -0.44
N THR A 13 -7.72 7.28 -1.13
CA THR A 13 -7.02 8.55 -1.38
C THR A 13 -6.19 8.45 -2.65
N VAL A 14 -6.18 9.51 -3.45
CA VAL A 14 -5.36 9.59 -4.67
C VAL A 14 -4.72 10.97 -4.78
N TYR A 15 -3.42 10.98 -5.08
CA TYR A 15 -2.64 12.17 -5.39
C TYR A 15 -2.02 12.06 -6.79
N ALA A 16 -2.44 12.94 -7.68
CA ALA A 16 -1.99 13.03 -9.06
C ALA A 16 -1.53 14.47 -9.37
N GLY A 17 -0.35 14.61 -9.99
CA GLY A 17 0.17 15.89 -10.44
C GLY A 17 1.62 16.21 -10.08
N ASP A 18 2.31 15.33 -9.36
CA ASP A 18 3.74 15.53 -9.10
C ASP A 18 4.63 15.21 -10.32
N PHE A 19 5.84 15.75 -10.33
CA PHE A 19 6.84 15.48 -11.36
C PHE A 19 7.44 14.08 -11.16
N GLY A 20 7.62 13.33 -12.26
CA GLY A 20 8.13 11.94 -12.22
C GLY A 20 9.58 11.79 -11.73
N THR A 21 10.28 12.89 -11.44
CA THR A 21 11.64 12.89 -10.87
C THR A 21 11.64 12.84 -9.33
N ASN A 22 10.49 13.10 -8.69
CA ASN A 22 10.38 13.08 -7.24
C ASN A 22 10.18 11.64 -6.76
N SER A 23 10.83 11.27 -5.65
CA SER A 23 10.60 9.96 -5.04
C SER A 23 9.24 9.90 -4.36
N ASP A 24 8.62 8.73 -4.31
CA ASP A 24 7.30 8.56 -3.70
C ASP A 24 7.27 9.06 -2.25
N GLY A 25 8.35 8.84 -1.49
CA GLY A 25 8.51 9.41 -0.14
C GLY A 25 8.56 10.95 -0.09
N SER A 26 9.15 11.63 -1.08
CA SER A 26 9.11 13.10 -1.14
C SER A 26 7.73 13.63 -1.51
N VAL A 27 7.06 12.99 -2.47
CA VAL A 27 5.69 13.33 -2.87
C VAL A 27 4.75 13.14 -1.69
N PHE A 28 4.92 12.04 -0.94
CA PHE A 28 4.14 11.75 0.25
C PHE A 28 4.29 12.84 1.32
N ARG A 29 5.53 13.24 1.66
CA ARG A 29 5.78 14.30 2.66
C ARG A 29 5.16 15.63 2.27
N ALA A 30 5.14 15.97 0.99
CA ALA A 30 4.52 17.19 0.49
C ALA A 30 2.97 17.09 0.43
N SER A 31 2.42 15.87 0.34
CA SER A 31 0.98 15.66 0.21
C SER A 31 0.21 16.00 1.49
N ALA A 32 -1.05 16.38 1.34
CA ALA A 32 -1.96 16.60 2.47
C ALA A 32 -2.07 15.36 3.38
N LEU A 33 -2.07 14.15 2.80
CA LEU A 33 -2.10 12.91 3.58
C LEU A 33 -0.84 12.77 4.45
N GLY A 34 0.33 13.08 3.91
CA GLY A 34 1.58 13.00 4.67
C GLY A 34 1.61 13.97 5.85
N GLN A 35 1.08 15.18 5.66
CA GLN A 35 0.98 16.22 6.69
C GLN A 35 -0.05 15.85 7.78
N VAL A 36 -1.25 15.42 7.39
CA VAL A 36 -2.32 15.00 8.32
C VAL A 36 -1.90 13.76 9.13
N LEU A 37 -1.04 12.91 8.56
CA LEU A 37 -0.49 11.76 9.29
C LEU A 37 0.51 12.19 10.38
N ASP A 38 1.16 13.34 10.22
CA ASP A 38 2.07 13.92 11.23
C ASP A 38 1.32 14.68 12.33
N THR A 39 0.10 15.15 12.07
CA THR A 39 -0.73 15.88 13.05
C THR A 39 -1.69 14.99 13.84
N GLU A 40 -1.70 13.67 13.58
CA GLU A 40 -2.64 12.69 14.16
C GLU A 40 -4.13 12.98 13.88
N GLU A 41 -4.43 13.91 12.98
CA GLU A 41 -5.79 14.35 12.65
C GLU A 41 -6.56 13.37 11.76
N LEU A 42 -5.90 12.33 11.25
CA LEU A 42 -6.55 11.33 10.39
C LEU A 42 -7.56 10.44 11.14
N GLY A 43 -7.56 10.46 12.48
CA GLY A 43 -8.45 9.65 13.30
C GLY A 43 -8.14 8.15 13.23
N ILE A 44 -6.85 7.80 13.20
CA ILE A 44 -6.43 6.39 13.20
C ILE A 44 -6.86 5.75 14.53
N PRO A 45 -7.47 4.55 14.51
CA PRO A 45 -7.87 3.88 15.74
C PRO A 45 -6.68 3.63 16.67
N CYS A 46 -6.94 3.62 17.97
CA CYS A 46 -5.94 3.22 18.96
C CYS A 46 -5.44 1.78 18.70
N SER A 47 -4.22 1.49 19.14
CA SER A 47 -3.64 0.16 19.05
C SER A 47 -4.57 -0.91 19.61
N ALA A 48 -4.68 -2.03 18.91
CA ALA A 48 -5.52 -3.16 19.29
C ALA A 48 -4.70 -4.45 19.29
N SER A 49 -5.12 -5.43 20.10
CA SER A 49 -4.56 -6.77 20.06
C SER A 49 -4.89 -7.44 18.73
N LEU A 50 -3.94 -8.18 18.16
CA LEU A 50 -4.22 -8.92 16.94
C LEU A 50 -5.21 -10.07 17.23
N PRO A 51 -6.08 -10.43 16.26
CA PRO A 51 -6.89 -11.63 16.39
C PRO A 51 -5.98 -12.84 16.61
N MET A 52 -6.33 -13.70 17.57
CA MET A 52 -5.57 -14.92 17.91
C MET A 52 -4.20 -14.70 18.56
N ASP A 53 -3.90 -13.49 19.05
CA ASP A 53 -2.70 -13.24 19.85
C ASP A 53 -2.97 -13.43 21.35
N GLU A 54 -2.39 -14.48 21.93
CA GLU A 54 -2.52 -14.82 23.35
C GLU A 54 -1.61 -13.99 24.26
N SER A 55 -0.64 -13.27 23.69
CA SER A 55 0.31 -12.45 24.46
C SER A 55 -0.33 -11.19 25.07
N GLY A 56 -1.45 -10.74 24.49
CA GLY A 56 -2.12 -9.49 24.86
C GLY A 56 -1.38 -8.22 24.41
N GLU A 57 -0.34 -8.34 23.58
CA GLU A 57 0.35 -7.19 23.00
C GLU A 57 -0.57 -6.41 22.05
N THR A 58 -0.52 -5.08 22.12
CA THR A 58 -1.30 -4.20 21.26
C THR A 58 -0.46 -3.69 20.10
N PHE A 59 -1.01 -3.71 18.89
CA PHE A 59 -0.33 -3.25 17.69
C PHE A 59 -1.02 -2.02 17.11
N PRO A 60 -0.25 -1.00 16.65
CA PRO A 60 -0.83 0.18 16.04
C PRO A 60 -1.40 -0.14 14.66
N TYR A 61 -2.48 0.55 14.31
CA TYR A 61 -2.95 0.59 12.93
C TYR A 61 -1.99 1.44 12.09
N CYS A 62 -1.46 0.87 11.02
CA CYS A 62 -0.49 1.54 10.16
C CYS A 62 -0.79 1.33 8.68
N PHE A 63 -0.44 2.32 7.86
CA PHE A 63 -0.35 2.16 6.42
C PHE A 63 0.90 1.40 6.06
N VAL A 64 0.85 0.69 4.92
CA VAL A 64 2.00 -0.03 4.38
C VAL A 64 2.54 0.70 3.17
N ALA A 65 3.85 0.90 3.12
CA ALA A 65 4.54 1.60 2.04
C ALA A 65 5.86 0.93 1.62
N ASP A 66 6.43 1.38 0.50
CA ASP A 66 7.75 0.90 0.06
C ASP A 66 8.89 1.58 0.82
N GLU A 67 10.10 1.14 0.51
CA GLU A 67 11.34 1.57 1.15
C GLU A 67 11.57 3.10 1.11
N THR A 68 11.02 3.80 0.10
CA THR A 68 11.27 5.24 -0.11
C THR A 68 10.50 6.14 0.87
N PHE A 69 9.46 5.60 1.51
CA PHE A 69 8.66 6.31 2.49
C PHE A 69 9.37 6.41 3.83
N PRO A 70 9.04 7.41 4.68
CA PRO A 70 9.54 7.45 6.06
C PRO A 70 8.90 6.34 6.89
N LEU A 71 9.63 5.82 7.89
CA LEU A 71 9.04 4.95 8.91
C LEU A 71 8.37 5.83 9.97
N LYS A 72 7.09 5.61 10.27
CA LYS A 72 6.33 6.29 11.33
C LYS A 72 5.49 5.28 12.10
N VAL A 73 4.95 5.66 13.26
CA VAL A 73 4.04 4.79 14.06
C VAL A 73 2.85 4.31 13.20
N SER A 74 2.29 5.21 12.40
CA SER A 74 1.16 4.95 11.50
C SER A 74 1.57 4.66 10.05
N LEU A 75 2.86 4.47 9.75
CA LEU A 75 3.37 4.18 8.40
C LEU A 75 4.54 3.20 8.46
N MET A 76 4.26 1.95 8.15
CA MET A 76 5.22 0.87 8.07
C MET A 76 5.82 0.77 6.67
N ARG A 77 7.15 0.59 6.60
CA ARG A 77 7.88 0.48 5.34
C ARG A 77 8.75 -0.76 5.27
N ARG A 78 9.12 -1.15 4.05
CA ARG A 78 10.09 -2.22 3.82
C ARG A 78 11.45 -1.87 4.43
N TYR A 79 12.13 -2.88 4.98
CA TYR A 79 13.55 -2.79 5.27
C TYR A 79 14.37 -2.64 3.98
N PRO A 80 15.47 -1.87 4.02
CA PRO A 80 16.37 -1.74 2.89
C PRO A 80 16.93 -3.06 2.38
N ARG A 81 16.94 -3.23 1.05
CA ARG A 81 17.43 -4.47 0.40
C ARG A 81 18.90 -4.79 0.67
N ARG A 82 19.70 -3.80 1.10
CA ARG A 82 21.17 -3.93 1.24
C ARG A 82 21.63 -4.76 2.45
N MET A 83 20.78 -5.07 3.43
CA MET A 83 21.16 -5.79 4.67
C MET A 83 20.07 -6.76 5.18
N PRO A 84 19.72 -7.84 4.45
CA PRO A 84 18.57 -8.65 4.79
C PRO A 84 18.95 -9.88 5.64
N THR A 85 18.89 -9.74 6.97
CA THR A 85 18.74 -10.91 7.88
C THR A 85 17.47 -11.69 7.51
N ASN A 86 17.39 -13.00 7.80
CA ASN A 86 16.20 -13.82 7.48
C ASN A 86 14.89 -13.20 8.01
N LYS A 87 14.88 -12.68 9.24
CA LYS A 87 13.71 -11.98 9.82
C LYS A 87 13.23 -10.80 8.97
N ARG A 88 14.15 -9.97 8.48
CA ARG A 88 13.85 -8.83 7.59
C ARG A 88 13.33 -9.28 6.22
N ARG A 89 13.78 -10.43 5.71
CA ARG A 89 13.27 -11.00 4.45
C ARG A 89 11.82 -11.44 4.58
N ILE A 90 11.52 -12.19 5.65
CA ILE A 90 10.16 -12.65 5.98
C ILE A 90 9.24 -11.43 6.15
N PHE A 91 9.68 -10.44 6.92
CA PHE A 91 8.92 -9.19 7.09
C PHE A 91 8.66 -8.50 5.76
N ASN A 92 9.70 -8.26 4.95
CA ASN A 92 9.55 -7.60 3.64
C ASN A 92 8.64 -8.38 2.69
N TYR A 93 8.65 -9.71 2.77
CA TYR A 93 7.79 -10.57 1.98
C TYR A 93 6.33 -10.40 2.40
N ARG A 94 6.02 -10.53 3.69
CA ARG A 94 4.65 -10.30 4.23
C ARG A 94 4.16 -8.88 3.94
N LEU A 95 5.02 -7.88 4.09
CA LEU A 95 4.70 -6.49 3.79
C LEU A 95 4.46 -6.25 2.29
N SER A 96 5.10 -7.03 1.41
CA SER A 96 4.82 -6.97 -0.04
C SER A 96 3.43 -7.54 -0.33
N GLY A 97 3.04 -8.65 0.31
CA GLY A 97 1.69 -9.20 0.19
C GLY A 97 0.61 -8.21 0.64
N ALA A 98 0.82 -7.50 1.75
CA ALA A 98 -0.11 -6.45 2.17
C ALA A 98 -0.26 -5.31 1.14
N ARG A 99 0.78 -5.03 0.34
CA ARG A 99 0.72 -4.03 -0.73
C ARG A 99 0.00 -4.51 -1.99
N GLU A 100 -0.20 -5.82 -2.17
CA GLU A 100 -0.87 -6.34 -3.35
C GLU A 100 -2.27 -5.71 -3.52
N CYS A 101 -2.95 -5.34 -2.43
CA CYS A 101 -4.25 -4.67 -2.48
C CYS A 101 -4.27 -3.41 -3.39
N VAL A 102 -3.27 -2.52 -3.25
CA VAL A 102 -3.21 -1.30 -4.07
C VAL A 102 -2.79 -1.62 -5.52
N GLU A 103 -1.95 -2.63 -5.72
CA GLU A 103 -1.54 -3.09 -7.05
C GLU A 103 -2.72 -3.74 -7.79
N CYS A 104 -3.53 -4.55 -7.10
CA CYS A 104 -4.78 -5.10 -7.59
C CYS A 104 -5.78 -4.00 -7.97
N ALA A 105 -5.94 -2.96 -7.13
CA ALA A 105 -6.81 -1.83 -7.45
C ALA A 105 -6.40 -1.13 -8.75
N PHE A 106 -5.10 -0.89 -8.94
CA PHE A 106 -4.58 -0.33 -10.19
C PHE A 106 -4.72 -1.29 -11.38
N GLY A 107 -4.54 -2.60 -11.16
CA GLY A 107 -4.74 -3.63 -12.18
C GLY A 107 -6.18 -3.65 -12.71
N ILE A 108 -7.16 -3.63 -11.81
CA ILE A 108 -8.59 -3.57 -12.16
C ILE A 108 -8.92 -2.27 -12.88
N LEU A 109 -8.47 -1.13 -12.36
CA LEU A 109 -8.66 0.18 -12.98
C LEU A 109 -8.12 0.19 -14.43
N THR A 110 -6.91 -0.35 -14.62
CA THR A 110 -6.25 -0.42 -15.92
C THR A 110 -6.96 -1.35 -16.88
N ALA A 111 -7.37 -2.54 -16.43
CA ALA A 111 -8.10 -3.51 -17.25
C ALA A 111 -9.48 -2.98 -17.68
N THR A 112 -10.16 -2.25 -16.79
CA THR A 112 -11.51 -1.72 -17.03
C THR A 112 -11.51 -0.56 -18.02
N PHE A 113 -10.58 0.39 -17.85
CA PHE A 113 -10.62 1.66 -18.58
C PHE A 113 -9.48 1.84 -19.59
N LYS A 114 -8.51 0.92 -19.63
CA LYS A 114 -7.42 0.91 -20.61
C LYS A 114 -6.60 2.20 -20.65
N ILE A 115 -6.54 2.91 -19.53
CA ILE A 115 -6.01 4.29 -19.40
C ILE A 115 -4.53 4.37 -19.77
N SER A 116 -3.79 3.28 -19.54
CA SER A 116 -2.35 3.21 -19.80
C SER A 116 -1.99 2.42 -21.06
N GLU A 117 -2.95 2.07 -21.93
CA GLU A 117 -2.66 1.35 -23.18
C GLU A 117 -2.03 2.25 -24.25
N GLY A 118 -1.93 3.57 -24.03
CA GLY A 118 -1.24 4.48 -24.94
C GLY A 118 -0.93 5.85 -24.36
N PRO A 119 -0.13 6.68 -25.06
CA PRO A 119 0.16 8.05 -24.67
C PRO A 119 -1.13 8.89 -24.64
N ILE A 120 -1.36 9.60 -23.55
CA ILE A 120 -2.49 10.51 -23.44
C ILE A 120 -2.07 11.88 -24.00
N CYS A 121 -2.54 12.22 -25.20
CA CYS A 121 -2.24 13.48 -25.88
C CYS A 121 -3.08 14.66 -25.34
N CYS A 122 -2.94 15.00 -24.06
CA CYS A 122 -3.51 16.23 -23.51
C CYS A 122 -2.64 16.86 -22.43
N LYS A 123 -3.04 18.07 -21.99
CA LYS A 123 -2.30 18.85 -20.99
C LYS A 123 -2.28 18.12 -19.65
N LYS A 124 -1.23 18.35 -18.85
CA LYS A 124 -1.04 17.73 -17.53
C LYS A 124 -2.28 17.87 -16.64
N GLU A 125 -2.89 19.05 -16.63
CA GLU A 125 -4.08 19.35 -15.85
C GLU A 125 -5.27 18.48 -16.27
N THR A 126 -5.44 18.28 -17.58
CA THR A 126 -6.48 17.40 -18.13
C THR A 126 -6.22 15.95 -17.76
N VAL A 127 -4.98 15.48 -17.83
CA VAL A 127 -4.62 14.10 -17.42
C VAL A 127 -4.93 13.87 -15.95
N ILE A 128 -4.64 14.84 -15.07
CA ILE A 128 -4.97 14.74 -13.65
C ILE A 128 -6.48 14.59 -13.43
N LEU A 129 -7.30 15.37 -14.15
CA LEU A 129 -8.76 15.27 -14.07
C LEU A 129 -9.28 13.93 -14.58
N ILE A 130 -8.73 13.44 -15.69
CA ILE A 130 -9.06 12.14 -16.27
C ILE A 130 -8.77 11.01 -15.27
N VAL A 131 -7.57 10.99 -14.68
CA VAL A 131 -7.18 9.98 -13.68
C VAL A 131 -8.11 10.01 -12.47
N LYS A 132 -8.44 11.20 -11.95
CA LYS A 132 -9.38 11.34 -10.83
C LYS A 132 -10.78 10.84 -11.19
N ALA A 133 -11.27 11.15 -12.39
CA ALA A 133 -12.58 10.69 -12.85
C ALA A 133 -12.65 9.16 -12.95
N PHE A 134 -11.59 8.52 -13.47
CA PHE A 134 -11.54 7.07 -13.55
C PHE A 134 -11.48 6.38 -12.18
N VAL A 135 -10.71 6.92 -11.24
CA VAL A 135 -10.67 6.42 -9.86
C VAL A 135 -12.05 6.50 -9.21
N LEU A 136 -12.76 7.62 -9.39
CA LEU A 136 -14.12 7.78 -8.87
C LEU A 136 -15.09 6.78 -9.52
N LEU A 137 -15.00 6.60 -10.84
CA LEU A 137 -15.86 5.68 -11.57
C LEU A 137 -15.58 4.20 -11.18
N HIS A 138 -14.32 3.83 -11.00
CA HIS A 138 -13.91 2.53 -10.47
C HIS A 138 -14.58 2.24 -9.13
N ASN A 139 -14.43 3.15 -8.16
CA ASN A 139 -15.05 2.99 -6.84
C ASN A 139 -16.57 2.88 -6.96
N PHE A 140 -17.21 3.72 -7.78
CA PHE A 140 -18.66 3.69 -7.98
C PHE A 140 -19.15 2.35 -8.52
N ILE A 141 -18.49 1.80 -9.54
CA ILE A 141 -18.84 0.50 -10.13
C ILE A 141 -18.66 -0.61 -9.11
N ARG A 142 -17.50 -0.66 -8.43
CA ARG A 142 -17.20 -1.67 -7.40
C ARG A 142 -18.23 -1.69 -6.28
N ILE A 143 -18.57 -0.52 -5.74
CA ILE A 143 -19.59 -0.38 -4.69
C ILE A 143 -20.97 -0.82 -5.19
N ARG A 144 -21.34 -0.46 -6.42
CA ARG A 144 -22.66 -0.77 -6.98
C ARG A 144 -22.83 -2.25 -7.33
N GLU A 145 -21.79 -2.89 -7.85
CA GLU A 145 -21.83 -4.30 -8.25
C GLU A 145 -21.65 -5.24 -7.05
N GLY A 146 -21.17 -4.74 -5.91
CA GLY A 146 -21.03 -5.52 -4.68
C GLY A 146 -20.01 -6.65 -4.77
N VAL A 147 -19.13 -6.63 -5.77
CA VAL A 147 -18.07 -7.62 -5.96
C VAL A 147 -16.93 -7.28 -5.02
N PHE A 148 -17.10 -7.62 -3.74
CA PHE A 148 -16.06 -7.53 -2.74
C PHE A 148 -15.23 -8.81 -2.74
N TRP A 149 -13.97 -8.73 -2.33
CA TRP A 149 -13.19 -9.96 -2.20
C TRP A 149 -13.75 -10.70 -0.98
N GLU A 150 -14.44 -11.82 -1.20
CA GLU A 150 -14.51 -12.81 -0.14
C GLU A 150 -13.07 -13.20 0.18
N ILE A 151 -12.73 -13.31 1.47
CA ILE A 151 -11.39 -13.74 1.93
C ILE A 151 -11.24 -15.21 1.51
N GLY A 152 -11.02 -15.44 0.22
CA GLY A 152 -10.74 -16.71 -0.40
C GLY A 152 -9.24 -16.96 -0.33
N GLU A 153 -8.89 -18.24 -0.24
CA GLU A 153 -7.57 -18.83 0.01
C GLU A 153 -6.40 -18.30 -0.85
N SER A 154 -6.64 -17.42 -1.82
CA SER A 154 -5.62 -16.81 -2.70
C SER A 154 -4.77 -15.72 -2.05
N PHE A 155 -5.19 -15.13 -0.93
CA PHE A 155 -4.32 -14.26 -0.11
C PHE A 155 -3.57 -15.00 0.99
N ALA A 156 -3.91 -16.27 1.24
CA ALA A 156 -3.08 -17.14 2.04
C ALA A 156 -1.82 -17.44 1.24
N VAL A 157 -0.79 -16.63 1.48
CA VAL A 157 0.59 -16.93 1.11
C VAL A 157 0.84 -18.41 1.33
N HIS A 158 1.14 -19.14 0.25
CA HIS A 158 1.50 -20.54 0.37
C HIS A 158 2.73 -20.64 1.29
N PRO A 159 2.72 -21.48 2.34
CA PRO A 159 3.79 -21.50 3.35
C PRO A 159 5.21 -21.66 2.76
N SER A 160 5.34 -22.31 1.61
CA SER A 160 6.63 -22.46 0.91
C SER A 160 7.20 -21.17 0.28
N ALA A 161 6.38 -20.13 0.10
CA ALA A 161 6.82 -18.84 -0.41
C ALA A 161 7.35 -17.92 0.70
N ILE A 162 7.05 -18.23 1.96
CA ILE A 162 7.67 -17.59 3.13
C ILE A 162 9.09 -18.13 3.24
N PRO A 163 10.13 -17.27 3.26
CA PRO A 163 11.49 -17.72 3.51
C PRO A 163 11.54 -18.52 4.83
N PRO A 164 12.18 -19.70 4.87
CA PRO A 164 12.23 -20.51 6.08
C PRO A 164 12.88 -19.75 7.23
N GLU A 165 12.36 -19.93 8.43
CA GLU A 165 12.91 -19.42 9.67
C GLU A 165 14.17 -20.19 10.04
N HIS A 166 15.29 -19.95 9.33
CA HIS A 166 16.60 -20.37 9.81
C HIS A 166 17.17 -19.28 10.71
N GLU A 167 17.55 -19.66 11.93
CA GLU A 167 18.32 -18.81 12.83
C GLU A 167 19.58 -18.31 12.10
N ASP A 168 19.76 -16.99 12.11
CA ASP A 168 21.02 -16.36 11.72
C ASP A 168 22.05 -16.84 12.76
N ASP A 169 22.83 -17.87 12.43
CA ASP A 169 23.96 -18.29 13.25
C ASP A 169 24.89 -17.08 13.37
N GLY A 170 25.04 -16.61 14.60
CA GLY A 170 25.59 -15.31 14.94
C GLY A 170 27.05 -15.17 14.55
N ARG A 171 27.34 -14.89 13.28
CA ARG A 171 28.62 -14.32 12.87
C ARG A 171 28.53 -12.81 12.82
N GLN A 172 28.79 -12.23 14.00
CA GLN A 172 29.43 -10.93 14.10
C GLN A 172 30.68 -10.90 13.20
N ARG A 173 30.74 -9.90 12.32
CA ARG A 173 31.93 -9.10 11.99
C ARG A 173 31.53 -7.90 11.15
#